data_AF-A0A834W1F4-F1
#
_entry.id   AF-A0A834W1F4-F1
#
_cell.length_a   1.000
_cell.length_b   1.000
_cell.length_c   1.000
_cell.angle_alpha   90.00
_cell.angle_beta   90.00
_cell.angle_gamma   90.00
#
_symmetry.space_group_name_H-M   'P 1'
#
loop_
_entity.id
_entity.type
_entity.pdbx_description
1 polymer ?
#
loop_
_entity_poly.entity_id
_entity_poly.type
_entity_poly.pdbx_seq_one_letter_code
_entity_poly.pdbx_strand_id
1 'polypeptide(L)'
;MQYYDIKKKCDGDLCYDFSNMETLLNKKEVRSALGVGDLDFVSCSSTVYDAMLKDWMRNLEVGIPSLLEDGIKVLVYAGEDDLICNWLGK
;
A
#
# COMPACT_ATOMS: atom_id res chain seq x y z
N MET A 1 8.45 -1.54 16.22
CA MET A 1 7.71 -2.78 15.91
C MET A 1 7.52 -2.80 14.41
N GLN A 2 7.68 -3.95 13.74
CA GLN A 2 7.43 -4.01 12.30
C GLN A 2 5.96 -4.35 12.06
N TYR A 3 5.23 -3.49 11.35
CA TYR A 3 3.79 -3.64 11.15
C TYR A 3 3.42 -4.63 10.04
N TYR A 4 4.36 -4.92 9.14
CA TYR A 4 4.12 -5.73 7.94
C TYR A 4 4.62 -7.18 8.05
N ASP A 5 5.43 -7.49 9.06
CA ASP A 5 5.95 -8.83 9.34
C ASP A 5 6.43 -8.90 10.81
N ILE A 6 5.66 -9.56 11.68
CA ILE A 6 5.96 -9.61 13.11
C ILE A 6 7.27 -10.33 13.45
N LYS A 7 7.88 -11.05 12.50
CA LYS A 7 9.12 -11.81 12.70
C LYS A 7 10.37 -10.96 12.54
N LYS A 8 10.28 -9.74 11.99
CA LYS A 8 11.47 -8.88 11.76
C LYS A 8 11.45 -7.59 12.58
N LYS A 9 12.60 -6.93 12.60
CA LYS A 9 12.74 -5.55 13.10
C LYS A 9 12.47 -4.59 11.95
N CYS A 10 11.84 -3.47 12.27
CA CYS A 10 11.59 -2.38 11.33
C CYS A 10 12.92 -1.72 10.96
N ASP A 11 13.15 -1.52 9.67
CA ASP A 11 14.31 -0.83 9.10
C ASP A 11 13.84 0.28 8.15
N GLY A 12 14.24 1.52 8.40
CA GLY A 12 13.77 2.71 7.66
C GLY A 12 12.31 3.11 7.93
N ASP A 13 11.84 4.16 7.24
CA ASP A 13 10.54 4.82 7.50
C ASP A 13 9.32 3.95 7.14
N LEU A 14 9.48 3.00 6.21
CA LEU A 14 8.44 2.05 5.81
C LEU A 14 8.72 0.61 6.28
N CYS A 15 9.60 0.46 7.27
CA CYS A 15 10.01 -0.83 7.83
C CYS A 15 10.71 -1.80 6.86
N TYR A 16 11.05 -1.33 5.66
CA TYR A 16 11.91 -1.97 4.68
C TYR A 16 12.75 -0.91 3.96
N ASP A 17 13.92 -1.30 3.45
CA ASP A 17 14.76 -0.45 2.60
C ASP A 17 14.22 -0.40 1.16
N PHE A 18 13.72 0.78 0.80
CA PHE A 18 13.22 1.10 -0.55
C PHE A 18 14.16 2.00 -1.36
N SER A 19 15.36 2.31 -0.84
CA SER A 19 16.30 3.27 -1.43
C SER A 19 16.66 2.94 -2.89
N ASN A 20 16.81 1.66 -3.22
CA ASN A 20 17.12 1.21 -4.58
C ASN A 20 16.00 1.56 -5.57
N MET A 21 14.74 1.37 -5.16
CA MET A 21 13.56 1.67 -5.98
C MET A 21 13.40 3.18 -6.15
N GLU A 22 13.49 3.93 -5.06
CA GLU A 22 13.40 5.40 -5.07
C GLU A 22 14.51 6.02 -5.93
N THR A 23 15.74 5.52 -5.80
CA THR A 23 16.88 5.97 -6.62
C THR A 23 16.63 5.68 -8.09
N LEU A 24 16.19 4.47 -8.43
CA LEU A 24 15.94 4.08 -9.81
C LEU A 24 14.86 4.95 -10.46
N LEU A 25 13.72 5.12 -9.78
CA LEU A 25 12.56 5.83 -10.32
C LEU A 25 12.82 7.34 -10.45
N ASN A 26 13.75 7.90 -9.68
CA ASN A 26 14.15 9.31 -9.79
C ASN A 26 15.25 9.58 -10.84
N LYS A 27 15.85 8.55 -11.45
CA LYS A 27 16.81 8.77 -12.54
C LYS A 27 16.12 9.42 -13.74
N LYS A 28 16.75 10.45 -14.31
CA LYS A 28 16.23 11.16 -15.49
C LYS A 28 15.96 10.21 -16.67
N GLU A 29 16.84 9.24 -16.92
CA GLU A 29 16.66 8.25 -17.98
C GLU A 29 15.40 7.39 -17.78
N VAL A 30 15.13 6.97 -16.53
CA VAL A 30 13.96 6.17 -16.18
C VAL A 30 12.69 7.01 -16.29
N ARG A 31 12.69 8.23 -15.75
CA ARG A 31 11.55 9.16 -15.86
C ARG A 31 11.23 9.50 -17.31
N SER A 32 12.25 9.70 -18.13
CA SER A 32 12.10 9.95 -19.57
C SER A 32 11.51 8.73 -20.28
N ALA A 33 11.92 7.52 -19.92
CA ALA A 33 11.38 6.29 -20.50
C ALA A 33 9.91 6.05 -20.10
N LEU A 34 9.53 6.42 -18.88
CA LEU A 34 8.15 6.32 -18.38
C LEU A 34 7.25 7.48 -18.84
N GLY A 35 7.82 8.57 -19.38
CA GLY A 35 7.06 9.73 -19.85
C GLY A 35 6.45 10.58 -18.73
N VAL A 36 7.02 10.57 -17.53
CA VAL A 36 6.49 11.27 -16.34
C VAL A 36 7.04 12.70 -16.15
N GLY A 37 7.86 13.17 -17.08
CA GLY A 37 8.48 14.50 -17.03
C GLY A 37 9.46 14.63 -15.86
N ASP A 38 9.41 15.79 -15.19
CA ASP A 38 10.30 16.14 -14.08
C ASP A 38 9.66 15.87 -12.70
N LEU A 39 8.64 15.02 -12.63
CA LEU A 39 8.04 14.62 -11.36
C LEU A 39 9.08 13.86 -10.52
N ASP A 40 9.17 14.22 -9.24
CA ASP A 40 9.96 13.48 -8.27
C ASP A 40 9.11 12.34 -7.71
N PHE A 41 9.68 11.13 -7.74
CA PHE A 41 9.06 9.96 -7.16
C PHE A 41 9.23 9.98 -5.64
N VAL A 42 8.12 9.78 -4.93
CA VAL A 42 8.06 9.54 -3.49
C VAL A 42 7.22 8.29 -3.23
N SER A 43 7.62 7.46 -2.26
CA SER A 43 6.95 6.19 -1.98
C SER A 43 5.52 6.37 -1.43
N CYS A 44 5.29 7.36 -0.56
CA CYS A 44 3.97 7.70 -0.03
C CYS A 44 3.83 9.22 0.14
N SER A 45 2.72 9.80 -0.32
CA SER A 45 2.43 11.23 -0.16
C SER A 45 1.64 11.47 1.13
N SER A 46 2.24 12.22 2.07
CA SER A 46 1.54 12.66 3.30
C SER A 46 0.33 13.55 2.98
N THR A 47 0.43 14.40 1.97
CA THR A 47 -0.68 15.26 1.53
C THR A 47 -1.91 14.46 1.14
N VAL A 48 -1.73 13.38 0.37
CA VAL A 48 -2.84 12.50 -0.03
C VAL A 48 -3.36 11.72 1.18
N TYR A 49 -2.46 11.20 2.03
CA TYR A 49 -2.84 10.51 3.26
C TYR A 49 -3.72 11.38 4.16
N ASP A 50 -3.30 12.62 4.42
CA ASP A 50 -4.02 13.58 5.27
C ASP A 50 -5.40 13.94 4.70
N ALA A 51 -5.50 14.07 3.37
CA ALA A 51 -6.76 14.35 2.69
C ALA A 51 -7.78 13.20 2.84
N MET A 52 -7.31 11.95 2.96
CA MET A 52 -8.14 10.74 2.99
C MET A 52 -8.42 10.22 4.42
N LEU A 53 -7.93 10.89 5.47
CA LEU A 53 -8.05 10.42 6.86
C LEU A 53 -9.49 10.08 7.30
N LYS A 54 -10.49 10.81 6.78
CA LYS A 54 -11.90 10.58 7.15
C LYS A 54 -12.47 9.29 6.60
N ASP A 55 -11.90 8.75 5.52
CA ASP A 55 -12.36 7.52 4.89
C ASP A 55 -11.92 6.27 5.67
N TRP A 56 -10.96 6.41 6.59
CA TRP A 56 -10.38 5.28 7.34
C TRP A 56 -11.42 4.42 8.06
N MET A 57 -12.47 5.04 8.62
CA MET A 57 -13.51 4.35 9.40
C MET A 57 -14.78 4.07 8.58
N ARG A 58 -14.77 4.31 7.27
CA ARG A 58 -15.92 4.01 6.41
C ARG A 58 -16.06 2.49 6.26
N ASN A 59 -17.24 1.96 6.59
CA ASN A 59 -17.52 0.55 6.34
C ASN A 59 -17.73 0.29 4.83
N LEU A 60 -16.76 -0.36 4.21
CA LEU A 60 -16.80 -0.76 2.79
C LEU A 60 -17.27 -2.21 2.59
N GLU A 61 -17.32 -3.02 3.66
CA GLU A 61 -17.71 -4.42 3.62
C GLU A 61 -19.16 -4.60 3.15
N VAL A 62 -20.03 -3.64 3.45
CA VAL A 62 -21.44 -3.63 3.04
C VAL A 62 -21.64 -3.67 1.53
N GLY A 63 -20.62 -3.34 0.72
CA GLY A 63 -20.68 -3.44 -0.74
C GLY A 63 -20.42 -4.84 -1.28
N ILE A 64 -19.78 -5.72 -0.50
CA ILE A 64 -19.38 -7.05 -0.96
C ILE A 64 -20.58 -7.93 -1.37
N PRO A 65 -21.70 -7.99 -0.61
CA PRO A 65 -22.82 -8.87 -0.98
C PRO A 65 -23.39 -8.59 -2.37
N SER A 66 -23.61 -7.32 -2.72
CA SER A 66 -24.13 -6.94 -4.05
C SER A 66 -23.18 -7.35 -5.18
N LEU A 67 -21.86 -7.24 -4.96
CA LEU A 67 -20.88 -7.66 -5.96
C LEU A 67 -20.92 -9.17 -6.19
N LEU A 68 -21.12 -9.96 -5.12
CA LEU A 68 -21.23 -11.41 -5.21
C LEU A 68 -22.53 -11.85 -5.91
N GLU A 69 -23.65 -11.16 -5.64
CA GLU A 69 -24.95 -11.38 -6.30
C GLU A 69 -24.88 -11.12 -7.81
N ASP A 70 -24.08 -10.13 -8.22
CA ASP A 70 -23.78 -9.84 -9.63
C ASP A 70 -22.81 -10.86 -10.29
N GLY A 71 -22.42 -11.91 -9.56
CA GLY A 71 -21.58 -12.99 -10.05
C GLY A 71 -20.08 -12.67 -10.08
N ILE A 72 -19.64 -11.58 -9.43
CA ILE A 72 -18.23 -11.22 -9.32
C ILE A 72 -17.56 -12.17 -8.32
N LYS A 73 -16.51 -12.86 -8.77
CA LYS A 73 -15.72 -13.75 -7.89
C LYS A 73 -14.72 -12.93 -7.08
N VAL A 74 -14.67 -13.18 -5.77
CA VAL A 74 -13.77 -12.50 -4.84
C VAL A 74 -12.83 -13.51 -4.18
N LEU A 75 -11.55 -13.14 -4.03
CA LEU A 75 -10.55 -13.84 -3.24
C LEU A 75 -10.00 -12.89 -2.19
N VAL A 76 -10.26 -13.19 -0.91
CA VAL A 76 -9.63 -12.50 0.23
C VAL A 76 -8.44 -13.35 0.67
N TYR A 77 -7.23 -12.79 0.62
CA TYR A 77 -6.02 -13.45 1.07
C TYR A 77 -5.28 -12.55 2.07
N ALA A 78 -4.65 -13.16 3.07
CA ALA A 78 -3.90 -12.47 4.11
C ALA A 78 -2.65 -13.28 4.48
N GLY A 79 -1.54 -12.59 4.73
CA GLY A 79 -0.31 -13.21 5.22
C GLY A 79 -0.40 -13.52 6.71
N GLU A 80 0.12 -14.66 7.15
CA GLU A 80 0.06 -15.09 8.54
C GLU A 80 0.81 -14.14 9.49
N ASP A 81 1.91 -13.55 9.01
CA ASP A 81 2.83 -12.73 9.81
C ASP A 81 2.55 -11.21 9.74
N ASP A 82 1.53 -10.78 8.99
CA ASP A 82 1.19 -9.36 8.88
C ASP A 82 0.40 -8.88 10.11
N LEU A 83 0.85 -7.80 10.76
CA LEU A 83 0.16 -7.22 11.91
C LEU A 83 -0.91 -6.22 11.49
N ILE A 84 -0.62 -5.36 10.49
CA ILE A 84 -1.50 -4.23 10.15
C ILE A 84 -2.81 -4.70 9.53
N CYS A 85 -2.77 -5.76 8.72
CA CYS A 85 -3.93 -6.39 8.08
C CYS A 85 -3.97 -7.90 8.36
N ASN A 86 -3.87 -8.25 9.65
CA ASN A 86 -3.75 -9.64 10.11
C ASN A 86 -4.88 -10.56 9.63
N TRP A 87 -4.54 -11.84 9.45
CA TRP A 87 -5.45 -12.89 9.00
C TRP A 87 -6.57 -13.23 9.98
N LEU A 88 -6.43 -12.92 11.27
CA LEU A 88 -7.47 -13.14 12.29
C LEU A 88 -8.61 -12.13 12.19
N GLY A 89 -8.33 -10.93 11.67
CA GLY A 89 -9.29 -9.85 11.51
C GLY A 89 -9.96 -9.82 10.13
N LYS A 90 -9.75 -10.84 9.30
CA LYS A 90 -10.37 -11.00 7.98
C LYS A 90 -11.49 -12.03 8.01
#